data_AF-A0A7S4SXT4-F1
#
_entry.id   AF-A0A7S4SXT4-F1
#
_cell.length_a   1.000
_cell.length_b   1.000
_cell.length_c   1.000
_cell.angle_alpha   90.00
_cell.angle_beta   90.00
_cell.angle_gamma   90.00
#
_symmetry.space_group_name_H-M   'P 1'
#
loop_
_entity.id
_entity.type
_entity.pdbx_description
1 polymer ?
#
loop_
_entity_poly.entity_id
_entity_poly.type
_entity_poly.pdbx_seq_one_letter_code
_entity_poly.pdbx_strand_id
1 'polypeptide(L)'
;DILAQAVWAPISFGWIHDMEGIHPLGRMLSTLRAVPLRAPGVGMRAFATKDIRHGAAARSAMLSGANRLADAVAVTLGPKGRNVVIEQSFGAPKVTKDGVTVAKAIEFSSKMMNVGASLIKQVASKTNDLAGDGTTTSTVLARAIFREGTKAVVAGMNPMDVKRGIDAAVRSVLDDLEKRAKPISTPEEIAQVATISANGDAVIGNMVADAFRKVGKDGTITVSEGKTMEHELEVVEGMKFDRGYISPYFVTDSKAQKCQFTDPLVLL
;
A
#
# COMPACT_ATOMS: atom_id res chain seq x y z
N ASP A 1 7.20 22.97 1.25
CA ASP A 1 5.95 23.68 0.89
C ASP A 1 4.75 22.82 0.49
N ILE A 2 4.39 21.79 1.27
CA ILE A 2 3.01 21.22 1.27
C ILE A 2 2.70 20.69 2.69
N LEU A 3 2.69 21.56 3.70
CA LEU A 3 2.36 21.19 5.09
C LEU A 3 1.45 22.22 5.79
N ALA A 4 0.54 22.88 5.06
CA ALA A 4 -0.27 23.98 5.62
C ALA A 4 -1.76 24.01 5.22
N GLN A 5 -2.40 22.92 4.79
CA GLN A 5 -3.82 22.96 4.39
C GLN A 5 -4.67 21.76 4.84
N ALA A 6 -4.68 21.45 6.14
CA ALA A 6 -5.68 20.52 6.67
C ALA A 6 -6.03 20.77 8.14
N VAL A 7 -6.25 22.02 8.53
CA VAL A 7 -6.94 22.35 9.79
C VAL A 7 -7.74 23.63 9.53
N TRP A 8 -9.00 23.65 9.98
CA TRP A 8 -9.98 24.75 10.00
C TRP A 8 -11.12 24.67 8.97
N ALA A 9 -12.25 24.11 9.42
CA ALA A 9 -13.58 24.58 9.03
C ALA A 9 -14.49 24.50 10.28
N PRO A 10 -14.95 25.64 10.84
CA PRO A 10 -15.91 25.66 11.93
C PRO A 10 -17.35 25.50 11.43
N ILE A 11 -18.14 24.86 12.28
CA ILE A 11 -19.58 24.63 12.16
C ILE A 11 -20.32 25.92 12.49
N SER A 12 -21.30 26.33 11.68
CA SER A 12 -22.26 27.38 12.02
C SER A 12 -23.69 26.97 11.62
N PHE A 13 -24.62 27.18 12.56
CA PHE A 13 -26.02 26.76 12.63
C PHE A 13 -26.96 27.96 12.39
N GLY A 14 -28.10 27.74 11.70
CA GLY A 14 -29.36 28.52 11.75
C GLY A 14 -29.28 29.98 11.23
N TRP A 15 -30.25 30.58 10.54
CA TRP A 15 -31.71 30.58 10.73
C TRP A 15 -32.38 31.14 9.45
N ILE A 16 -33.61 30.70 9.13
CA ILE A 16 -34.54 31.43 8.26
C ILE A 16 -35.81 31.70 9.09
N HIS A 17 -36.24 32.96 9.10
CA HIS A 17 -37.40 33.51 9.77
C HIS A 17 -38.52 33.79 8.75
N ASP A 18 -39.77 33.68 9.22
CA ASP A 18 -40.98 34.44 8.82
C ASP A 18 -41.61 34.22 7.42
N MET A 19 -42.94 34.31 7.20
CA MET A 19 -44.13 34.61 8.01
C MET A 19 -45.43 34.20 7.23
N GLU A 20 -46.48 33.92 8.01
CA GLU A 20 -47.95 34.15 7.86
C GLU A 20 -48.76 33.89 6.57
N GLY A 21 -49.96 33.31 6.77
CA GLY A 21 -51.08 33.44 5.83
C GLY A 21 -52.34 32.58 6.07
N ILE A 22 -53.26 33.06 6.93
CA ILE A 22 -54.74 33.11 6.75
C ILE A 22 -55.63 31.83 6.93
N HIS A 23 -56.60 31.96 7.86
CA HIS A 23 -57.86 31.19 8.08
C HIS A 23 -59.01 31.69 7.14
N PRO A 24 -60.19 31.03 6.92
CA PRO A 24 -61.04 30.39 7.96
C PRO A 24 -62.02 29.23 7.57
N LEU A 25 -62.60 28.64 8.63
CA LEU A 25 -63.97 28.06 8.82
C LEU A 25 -64.56 26.95 7.91
N GLY A 26 -64.87 25.79 8.54
CA GLY A 26 -66.27 25.29 8.56
C GLY A 26 -66.62 23.89 7.99
N ARG A 27 -66.83 22.93 8.93
CA ARG A 27 -67.81 21.80 8.96
C ARG A 27 -67.72 20.53 8.06
N MET A 28 -67.75 19.41 8.79
CA MET A 28 -68.52 18.15 8.62
C MET A 28 -68.07 17.04 7.64
N LEU A 29 -67.78 15.86 8.25
CA LEU A 29 -68.16 14.46 7.88
C LEU A 29 -67.83 14.01 6.44
N SER A 30 -67.22 12.86 6.12
CA SER A 30 -67.11 11.55 6.76
C SER A 30 -66.22 10.64 5.87
N THR A 31 -65.58 9.63 6.48
CA THR A 31 -65.15 8.36 5.86
C THR A 31 -64.21 8.38 4.65
N LEU A 32 -62.90 8.50 4.90
CA LEU A 32 -61.85 7.82 4.11
C LEU A 32 -60.76 7.31 5.07
N ARG A 33 -60.50 5.99 5.05
CA ARG A 33 -59.36 5.39 5.77
C ARG A 33 -58.06 5.96 5.17
N ALA A 34 -57.38 6.82 5.91
CA ALA A 34 -56.05 7.28 5.57
C ALA A 34 -55.06 6.11 5.72
N VAL A 35 -54.46 5.70 4.60
CA VAL A 35 -53.23 4.90 4.61
C VAL A 35 -52.16 5.77 5.29
N PRO A 36 -51.44 5.29 6.32
CA PRO A 36 -50.40 6.10 6.93
C PRO A 36 -49.28 6.27 5.91
N LEU A 37 -49.18 7.47 5.32
CA LEU A 37 -47.98 7.91 4.62
C LEU A 37 -46.87 7.96 5.66
N ARG A 38 -46.07 6.90 5.71
CA ARG A 38 -44.84 6.85 6.48
C ARG A 38 -43.97 7.98 5.97
N ALA A 39 -43.85 9.05 6.76
CA ALA A 39 -42.88 10.10 6.51
C ALA A 39 -41.52 9.44 6.24
N PRO A 40 -40.76 9.86 5.21
CA PRO A 40 -39.42 9.36 5.01
C PRO A 40 -38.65 9.67 6.29
N GLY A 41 -38.35 8.63 7.05
CA GLY A 41 -37.61 8.77 8.29
C GLY A 41 -36.35 9.54 7.96
N VAL A 42 -36.18 10.69 8.61
CA VAL A 42 -34.93 11.44 8.61
C VAL A 42 -33.85 10.41 8.90
N GLY A 43 -33.04 10.11 7.87
CA GLY A 43 -31.97 9.14 7.97
C GLY A 43 -31.05 9.63 9.06
N MET A 44 -31.19 9.05 10.26
CA MET A 44 -30.27 9.28 11.35
C MET A 44 -28.93 8.82 10.79
N ARG A 45 -28.06 9.77 10.44
CA ARG A 45 -26.67 9.48 10.07
C ARG A 45 -26.11 8.78 11.30
N ALA A 46 -26.12 7.44 11.28
CA ALA A 46 -25.52 6.64 12.32
C ALA A 46 -24.02 6.87 12.21
N PHE A 47 -23.52 7.89 12.90
CA PHE A 47 -22.10 8.05 13.09
C PHE A 47 -21.62 6.81 13.81
N ALA A 48 -20.83 5.99 13.10
CA ALA A 48 -20.25 4.79 13.69
C ALA A 48 -19.50 5.19 14.96
N THR A 49 -19.84 4.53 16.07
CA THR A 49 -19.17 4.71 17.36
C THR A 49 -17.68 4.40 17.21
N LYS A 50 -16.84 5.16 17.92
CA LYS A 50 -15.37 5.05 17.85
C LYS A 50 -14.86 4.48 19.17
N ASP A 51 -14.09 3.40 19.10
CA ASP A 51 -13.32 2.89 20.25
C ASP A 51 -12.02 3.69 20.37
N ILE A 52 -11.81 4.32 21.52
CA ILE A 52 -10.64 5.18 21.79
C ILE A 52 -9.82 4.52 22.90
N ARG A 53 -8.53 4.30 22.63
CA ARG A 53 -7.57 3.74 23.59
C ARG A 53 -6.36 4.63 23.72
N HIS A 54 -5.79 4.67 24.92
CA HIS A 54 -4.69 5.55 25.25
C HIS A 54 -3.47 4.81 25.79
N GLY A 55 -2.31 5.47 25.72
CA GLY A 55 -1.09 5.06 26.42
C GLY A 55 -0.56 3.68 26.03
N ALA A 56 -0.10 2.94 27.04
CA ALA A 56 0.58 1.66 26.87
C ALA A 56 -0.33 0.56 26.28
N ALA A 57 -1.62 0.56 26.63
CA ALA A 57 -2.57 -0.44 26.13
C ALA A 57 -2.74 -0.35 24.60
N ALA A 58 -2.84 0.88 24.06
CA ALA A 58 -2.89 1.09 22.62
C ALA A 58 -1.59 0.66 21.92
N ARG A 59 -0.43 1.04 22.48
CA ARG A 59 0.89 0.68 21.92
C ARG A 59 1.12 -0.83 21.92
N SER A 60 0.76 -1.53 22.99
CA SER A 60 0.89 -2.99 23.09
C SER A 60 0.03 -3.71 22.05
N ALA A 61 -1.21 -3.27 21.84
CA ALA A 61 -2.08 -3.83 20.80
C ALA A 61 -1.52 -3.61 19.39
N MET A 62 -1.02 -2.40 19.09
CA MET A 62 -0.37 -2.13 17.81
C MET A 62 0.91 -2.96 17.61
N LEU A 63 1.74 -3.09 18.64
CA LEU A 63 2.97 -3.88 18.60
C LEU A 63 2.69 -5.36 18.35
N SER A 64 1.63 -5.91 18.95
CA SER A 64 1.19 -7.29 18.69
C SER A 64 0.82 -7.50 17.21
N GLY A 65 0.07 -6.56 16.62
CA GLY A 65 -0.27 -6.61 15.19
C GLY A 65 0.96 -6.49 14.28
N ALA A 66 1.85 -5.54 14.58
CA ALA A 66 3.10 -5.34 13.84
C ALA A 66 4.01 -6.58 13.90
N ASN A 67 4.16 -7.20 15.09
CA ASN A 67 4.96 -8.41 15.27
C ASN A 67 4.39 -9.57 14.46
N ARG A 68 3.08 -9.87 14.57
CA ARG A 68 2.48 -10.99 13.84
C ARG A 68 2.62 -10.86 12.33
N LEU A 69 2.44 -9.65 11.79
CA LEU A 69 2.64 -9.41 10.36
C LEU A 69 4.11 -9.60 9.97
N ALA A 70 5.02 -9.00 10.71
CA ALA A 70 6.45 -9.08 10.41
C ALA A 70 7.01 -10.50 10.61
N ASP A 71 6.48 -11.30 11.53
CA ASP A 71 6.85 -12.71 11.69
C ASP A 71 6.45 -13.54 10.47
N ALA A 72 5.26 -13.28 9.91
CA ALA A 72 4.81 -13.94 8.69
C ALA A 72 5.58 -13.51 7.44
N VAL A 73 6.05 -12.27 7.38
CA VAL A 73 6.88 -11.76 6.26
C VAL A 73 8.34 -12.20 6.40
N ALA A 74 8.89 -12.21 7.61
CA ALA A 74 10.31 -12.49 7.85
C ALA A 74 10.73 -13.90 7.42
N VAL A 75 9.83 -14.87 7.38
CA VAL A 75 10.15 -16.24 6.93
C VAL A 75 10.55 -16.30 5.45
N THR A 76 10.20 -15.28 4.65
CA THR A 76 10.55 -15.23 3.23
C THR A 76 11.89 -14.56 2.95
N LEU A 77 12.59 -14.08 3.99
CA LEU A 77 13.83 -13.32 3.83
C LEU A 77 15.01 -14.20 3.37
N GLY A 78 15.67 -13.77 2.29
CA GLY A 78 16.93 -14.33 1.81
C GLY A 78 16.80 -15.63 1.01
N PRO A 79 17.93 -16.21 0.57
CA PRO A 79 17.95 -17.37 -0.34
C PRO A 79 17.35 -18.65 0.28
N LYS A 80 17.40 -18.75 1.62
CA LYS A 80 16.79 -19.83 2.40
C LYS A 80 15.37 -19.48 2.90
N GLY A 81 14.78 -18.41 2.36
CA GLY A 81 13.40 -18.02 2.62
C GLY A 81 12.43 -19.14 2.28
N ARG A 82 11.46 -19.35 3.18
CA ARG A 82 10.42 -20.36 3.05
C ARG A 82 9.21 -19.79 2.31
N ASN A 83 8.48 -20.67 1.66
CA ASN A 83 7.23 -20.31 1.00
C ASN A 83 6.14 -20.05 2.05
N VAL A 84 5.34 -19.02 1.81
CA VAL A 84 4.11 -18.74 2.52
C VAL A 84 2.94 -19.11 1.63
N VAL A 85 1.98 -19.85 2.19
CA VAL A 85 0.75 -20.25 1.50
C VAL A 85 -0.37 -19.32 1.94
N ILE A 86 -1.05 -18.72 0.97
CA ILE A 86 -2.11 -17.74 1.17
C ILE A 86 -3.40 -18.31 0.57
N GLU A 87 -4.44 -18.40 1.38
CA GLU A 87 -5.78 -18.78 0.92
C GLU A 87 -6.33 -17.72 -0.04
N GLN A 88 -6.96 -18.17 -1.12
CA GLN A 88 -7.70 -17.31 -2.04
C GLN A 88 -9.19 -17.65 -1.94
N SER A 89 -10.06 -16.64 -2.05
CA SER A 89 -11.52 -16.86 -1.99
C SER A 89 -12.05 -17.78 -3.09
N PHE A 90 -11.33 -17.88 -4.20
CA PHE A 90 -11.64 -18.77 -5.32
C PHE A 90 -10.35 -19.36 -5.88
N GLY A 91 -10.40 -20.63 -6.27
CA GLY A 91 -9.26 -21.31 -6.91
C GLY A 91 -8.26 -21.92 -5.92
N ALA A 92 -7.06 -22.20 -6.43
CA ALA A 92 -5.98 -22.80 -5.65
C ALA A 92 -5.30 -21.76 -4.73
N PRO A 93 -4.74 -22.19 -3.59
CA PRO A 93 -4.00 -21.28 -2.71
C PRO A 93 -2.76 -20.72 -3.41
N LYS A 94 -2.45 -19.44 -3.15
CA LYS A 94 -1.27 -18.77 -3.70
C LYS A 94 -0.06 -19.09 -2.83
N VAL A 95 0.97 -19.68 -3.44
CA VAL A 95 2.26 -19.92 -2.79
C VAL A 95 3.22 -18.82 -3.22
N THR A 96 3.85 -18.13 -2.27
CA THR A 96 4.75 -17.01 -2.58
C THR A 96 5.91 -16.88 -1.59
N LYS A 97 7.02 -16.30 -2.08
CA LYS A 97 8.13 -15.78 -1.26
C LYS A 97 8.18 -14.24 -1.24
N ASP A 98 7.25 -13.58 -1.92
CA ASP A 98 7.20 -12.12 -1.95
C ASP A 98 6.61 -11.57 -0.64
N GLY A 99 7.44 -10.82 0.10
CA GLY A 99 7.05 -10.19 1.35
C GLY A 99 5.91 -9.18 1.21
N VAL A 100 5.78 -8.49 0.07
CA VAL A 100 4.69 -7.52 -0.16
C VAL A 100 3.37 -8.23 -0.31
N THR A 101 3.33 -9.29 -1.12
CA THR A 101 2.12 -10.11 -1.29
C THR A 101 1.67 -10.71 0.04
N VAL A 102 2.61 -11.23 0.85
CA VAL A 102 2.30 -11.74 2.20
C VAL A 102 1.77 -10.63 3.10
N ALA A 103 2.44 -9.48 3.16
CA ALA A 103 2.02 -8.35 4.00
C ALA A 103 0.61 -7.86 3.62
N LYS A 104 0.29 -7.76 2.32
CA LYS A 104 -1.02 -7.31 1.86
C LYS A 104 -2.14 -8.25 2.30
N ALA A 105 -1.91 -9.56 2.27
CA ALA A 105 -2.91 -10.58 2.59
C ALA A 105 -3.28 -10.67 4.09
N ILE A 106 -2.46 -10.14 5.00
CA ILE A 106 -2.69 -10.31 6.45
C ILE A 106 -3.62 -9.24 6.99
N GLU A 107 -4.83 -9.60 7.42
CA GLU A 107 -5.72 -8.70 8.16
C GLU A 107 -6.13 -9.30 9.50
N PHE A 108 -6.25 -8.44 10.51
CA PHE A 108 -6.65 -8.85 11.85
C PHE A 108 -8.06 -8.38 12.19
N SER A 109 -8.85 -9.25 12.82
CA SER A 109 -10.19 -8.93 13.32
C SER A 109 -10.18 -7.80 14.35
N SER A 110 -9.13 -7.75 15.18
CA SER A 110 -8.90 -6.65 16.12
C SER A 110 -8.45 -5.40 15.37
N LYS A 111 -9.29 -4.37 15.34
CA LYS A 111 -9.00 -3.08 14.68
C LYS A 111 -7.69 -2.46 15.16
N MET A 112 -7.39 -2.52 16.46
CA MET A 112 -6.17 -1.93 17.03
C MET A 112 -4.90 -2.67 16.59
N MET A 113 -4.95 -4.01 16.51
CA MET A 113 -3.85 -4.78 15.94
C MET A 113 -3.71 -4.50 14.44
N ASN A 114 -4.83 -4.37 13.74
CA ASN A 114 -4.84 -4.08 12.31
C ASN A 114 -4.25 -2.70 11.98
N VAL A 115 -4.38 -1.71 12.87
CA VAL A 115 -3.68 -0.41 12.72
C VAL A 115 -2.17 -0.62 12.71
N GLY A 116 -1.62 -1.34 13.70
CA GLY A 116 -0.19 -1.63 13.76
C GLY A 116 0.31 -2.42 12.55
N ALA A 117 -0.46 -3.42 12.11
CA ALA A 117 -0.17 -4.18 10.90
C ALA A 117 -0.18 -3.30 9.64
N SER A 118 -1.22 -2.46 9.49
CA SER A 118 -1.37 -1.55 8.35
C SER A 118 -0.23 -0.54 8.23
N LEU A 119 0.31 -0.04 9.35
CA LEU A 119 1.48 0.83 9.34
C LEU A 119 2.71 0.12 8.74
N ILE A 120 2.94 -1.14 9.11
CA ILE A 120 4.04 -1.93 8.54
C ILE A 120 3.78 -2.26 7.07
N LYS A 121 2.53 -2.57 6.68
CA LYS A 121 2.15 -2.75 5.26
C LYS A 121 2.48 -1.52 4.42
N GLN A 122 2.22 -0.32 4.95
CA GLN A 122 2.53 0.93 4.25
C GLN A 122 4.03 1.10 4.04
N VAL A 123 4.86 0.74 5.02
CA VAL A 123 6.33 0.73 4.86
C VAL A 123 6.73 -0.21 3.74
N ALA A 124 6.26 -1.47 3.77
CA ALA A 124 6.58 -2.45 2.73
C ALA A 124 6.13 -2.01 1.33
N SER A 125 4.91 -1.47 1.22
CA SER A 125 4.38 -0.96 -0.06
C SER A 125 5.20 0.21 -0.57
N LYS A 126 5.55 1.18 0.29
CA LYS A 126 6.32 2.35 -0.13
C LYS A 126 7.74 1.98 -0.57
N THR A 127 8.36 1.01 0.10
CA THR A 127 9.65 0.46 -0.34
C THR A 127 9.53 -0.20 -1.71
N ASN A 128 8.48 -0.99 -1.94
CA ASN A 128 8.23 -1.61 -3.24
C ASN A 128 8.05 -0.57 -4.36
N ASP A 129 7.30 0.50 -4.09
CA ASP A 129 7.02 1.53 -5.09
C ASP A 129 8.27 2.35 -5.46
N LEU A 130 9.21 2.52 -4.53
CA LEU A 130 10.43 3.31 -4.73
C LEU A 130 11.59 2.47 -5.27
N ALA A 131 11.75 1.24 -4.79
CA ALA A 131 12.93 0.42 -5.05
C ALA A 131 12.64 -0.89 -5.78
N GLY A 132 11.40 -1.40 -5.74
CA GLY A 132 11.03 -2.70 -6.33
C GLY A 132 11.57 -3.94 -5.60
N ASP A 133 12.40 -3.77 -4.56
CA ASP A 133 12.98 -4.83 -3.73
C ASP A 133 13.20 -4.32 -2.29
N GLY A 134 13.58 -5.20 -1.36
CA GLY A 134 13.91 -4.85 0.03
C GLY A 134 12.71 -4.74 0.96
N THR A 135 11.54 -5.21 0.52
CA THR A 135 10.26 -5.07 1.22
C THR A 135 10.20 -5.92 2.50
N THR A 136 10.77 -7.11 2.47
CA THR A 136 10.96 -7.96 3.65
C THR A 136 11.96 -7.33 4.62
N THR A 137 13.05 -6.76 4.11
CA THR A 137 14.07 -6.08 4.92
C THR A 137 13.49 -4.86 5.63
N SER A 138 12.74 -4.01 4.91
CA SER A 138 12.10 -2.82 5.50
C SER A 138 11.07 -3.18 6.56
N THR A 139 10.31 -4.28 6.34
CA THR A 139 9.37 -4.82 7.33
C THR A 139 10.06 -5.25 8.63
N VAL A 140 11.18 -5.98 8.51
CA VAL A 140 11.94 -6.47 9.68
C VAL A 140 12.58 -5.31 10.44
N LEU A 141 13.14 -4.32 9.73
CA LEU A 141 13.72 -3.12 10.33
C LEU A 141 12.66 -2.27 11.03
N ALA A 142 11.50 -2.04 10.39
CA ALA A 142 10.40 -1.30 10.97
C ALA A 142 9.89 -1.97 12.25
N ARG A 143 9.74 -3.31 12.26
CA ARG A 143 9.42 -4.07 13.48
C ARG A 143 10.46 -3.82 14.58
N ALA A 144 11.75 -3.93 14.26
CA ALA A 144 12.81 -3.79 15.25
C ALA A 144 12.82 -2.38 15.89
N ILE A 145 12.77 -1.33 15.06
CA ILE A 145 12.73 0.06 15.52
C ILE A 145 11.46 0.32 16.34
N PHE A 146 10.30 -0.14 15.87
CA PHE A 146 9.04 0.07 16.58
C PHE A 146 9.00 -0.63 17.94
N ARG A 147 9.52 -1.86 18.02
CA ARG A 147 9.59 -2.63 19.25
C ARG A 147 10.51 -1.98 20.28
N GLU A 148 11.73 -1.64 19.91
CA GLU A 148 12.69 -1.03 20.84
C GLU A 148 12.29 0.42 21.19
N GLY A 149 11.74 1.18 20.25
CA GLY A 149 11.16 2.50 20.51
C GLY A 149 9.99 2.45 21.50
N THR A 150 9.12 1.44 21.38
CA THR A 150 8.02 1.25 22.35
C THR A 150 8.55 0.96 23.75
N LYS A 151 9.60 0.15 23.89
CA LYS A 151 10.24 -0.12 25.19
C LYS A 151 10.83 1.15 25.81
N ALA A 152 11.56 1.96 25.03
CA ALA A 152 12.12 3.23 25.48
C ALA A 152 11.04 4.19 26.00
N VAL A 153 9.92 4.29 25.28
CA VAL A 153 8.77 5.12 25.71
C VAL A 153 8.10 4.58 26.98
N VAL A 154 7.99 3.25 27.12
CA VAL A 154 7.48 2.63 28.36
C VAL A 154 8.41 2.89 29.54
N ALA A 155 9.73 2.98 29.32
CA ALA A 155 10.71 3.35 30.32
C ALA A 155 10.69 4.85 30.72
N GLY A 156 9.76 5.64 30.15
CA GLY A 156 9.57 7.05 30.49
C GLY A 156 10.38 8.02 29.63
N MET A 157 11.07 7.55 28.59
CA MET A 157 11.76 8.44 27.65
C MET A 157 10.76 9.22 26.79
N ASN A 158 11.11 10.46 26.45
CA ASN A 158 10.28 11.30 25.58
C ASN A 158 10.23 10.72 24.14
N PRO A 159 9.04 10.34 23.62
CA PRO A 159 8.91 9.77 22.28
C PRO A 159 9.47 10.67 21.17
N MET A 160 9.38 11.99 21.33
CA MET A 160 9.86 12.95 20.33
C MET A 160 11.38 12.97 20.26
N ASP A 161 12.07 12.84 21.39
CA ASP A 161 13.53 12.80 21.43
C ASP A 161 14.06 11.45 20.93
N VAL A 162 13.38 10.36 21.27
CA VAL A 162 13.67 9.03 20.70
C VAL A 162 13.55 9.07 19.17
N LYS A 163 12.48 9.67 18.64
CA LYS A 163 12.32 9.85 17.19
C LYS A 163 13.46 10.68 16.59
N ARG A 164 13.80 11.84 17.17
CA ARG A 164 14.89 12.69 16.67
C ARG A 164 16.23 11.95 16.66
N GLY A 165 16.51 11.16 17.68
CA GLY A 165 17.70 10.31 17.76
C GLY A 165 17.74 9.24 16.66
N ILE A 166 16.61 8.57 16.41
CA ILE A 166 16.48 7.60 15.30
C ILE A 166 16.71 8.31 13.96
N ASP A 167 16.06 9.45 13.72
CA ASP A 167 16.19 10.19 12.46
C ASP A 167 17.65 10.65 12.22
N ALA A 168 18.35 11.09 13.27
CA ALA A 168 19.76 11.46 13.18
C ALA A 168 20.68 10.25 12.88
N ALA A 169 20.44 9.11 13.54
CA ALA A 169 21.18 7.89 13.28
C ALA A 169 20.97 7.39 11.84
N VAL A 170 19.72 7.41 11.35
CA VAL A 170 19.40 7.02 9.97
C VAL A 170 20.16 7.89 8.96
N ARG A 171 20.22 9.22 9.16
CA ARG A 171 21.01 10.10 8.27
C ARG A 171 22.48 9.71 8.23
N SER A 172 23.10 9.50 9.40
CA SER A 172 24.50 9.09 9.46
C SER A 172 24.75 7.75 8.77
N VAL A 173 23.81 6.81 8.84
CA VAL A 173 23.91 5.52 8.15
C VAL A 173 23.78 5.70 6.64
N LEU A 174 22.87 6.55 6.17
CA LEU A 174 22.71 6.85 4.74
C LEU A 174 23.98 7.47 4.16
N ASP A 175 24.58 8.43 4.87
CA ASP A 175 25.83 9.08 4.44
C ASP A 175 27.00 8.08 4.34
N ASP A 176 27.06 7.09 5.25
CA ASP A 176 28.07 6.03 5.20
C ASP A 176 27.81 5.02 4.07
N LEU A 177 26.54 4.68 3.83
CA LEU A 177 26.15 3.79 2.73
C LEU A 177 26.47 4.39 1.36
N GLU A 178 26.22 5.69 1.18
CA GLU A 178 26.54 6.39 -0.08
C GLU A 178 28.04 6.37 -0.37
N LYS A 179 28.89 6.54 0.67
CA LYS A 179 30.35 6.45 0.54
C LYS A 179 30.85 5.04 0.19
N ARG A 180 30.11 3.99 0.57
CA ARG A 180 30.46 2.59 0.29
C ARG A 180 29.88 2.10 -1.03
N ALA A 181 28.91 2.80 -1.59
CA ALA A 181 28.24 2.42 -2.82
C ALA A 181 29.25 2.38 -3.97
N LYS A 182 29.27 1.26 -4.71
CA LYS A 182 30.09 1.09 -5.91
C LYS A 182 29.18 1.19 -7.13
N PRO A 183 29.43 2.13 -8.06
CA PRO A 183 28.66 2.20 -9.29
C PRO A 183 28.91 0.95 -10.13
N ILE A 184 27.83 0.32 -10.60
CA ILE A 184 27.90 -0.82 -11.52
C ILE A 184 28.23 -0.33 -12.93
N SER A 185 29.14 -1.02 -13.62
CA SER A 185 29.60 -0.63 -14.96
C SER A 185 29.67 -1.81 -15.92
N THR A 186 29.77 -3.03 -15.41
CA THR A 186 29.95 -4.23 -16.24
C THR A 186 28.64 -5.02 -16.39
N PRO A 187 28.39 -5.66 -17.54
CA PRO A 187 27.25 -6.56 -17.71
C PRO A 187 27.23 -7.70 -16.69
N GLU A 188 28.40 -8.16 -16.25
CA GLU A 188 28.55 -9.21 -15.24
C GLU A 188 28.03 -8.77 -13.87
N GLU A 189 28.28 -7.51 -13.48
CA GLU A 189 27.72 -6.94 -12.25
C GLU A 189 26.19 -6.82 -12.33
N ILE A 190 25.65 -6.45 -13.50
CA ILE A 190 24.20 -6.40 -13.72
C ILE A 190 23.57 -7.79 -13.57
N ALA A 191 24.18 -8.81 -14.19
CA ALA A 191 23.75 -10.20 -14.08
C ALA A 191 23.77 -10.67 -12.62
N GLN A 192 24.82 -10.35 -11.87
CA GLN A 192 24.94 -10.71 -10.46
C GLN A 192 23.82 -10.10 -9.61
N VAL A 193 23.54 -8.81 -9.77
CA VAL A 193 22.44 -8.14 -9.04
C VAL A 193 21.10 -8.78 -9.40
N ALA A 194 20.83 -8.99 -10.68
CA ALA A 194 19.59 -9.61 -11.14
C ALA A 194 19.43 -11.05 -10.62
N THR A 195 20.49 -11.86 -10.62
CA THR A 195 20.48 -13.23 -10.06
C THR A 195 20.18 -13.23 -8.57
N ILE A 196 20.77 -12.30 -7.80
CA ILE A 196 20.53 -12.21 -6.36
C ILE A 196 19.06 -11.85 -6.08
N SER A 197 18.52 -10.85 -6.79
CA SER A 197 17.11 -10.45 -6.65
C SER A 197 16.15 -11.53 -7.14
N ALA A 198 16.54 -12.36 -8.12
CA ALA A 198 15.79 -13.52 -8.60
C ALA A 198 15.97 -14.77 -7.71
N ASN A 199 16.35 -14.62 -6.44
CA ASN A 199 16.52 -15.71 -5.47
C ASN A 199 17.55 -16.78 -5.93
N GLY A 200 18.62 -16.35 -6.61
CA GLY A 200 19.72 -17.20 -7.06
C GLY A 200 19.54 -17.80 -8.46
N ASP A 201 18.57 -17.35 -9.23
CA ASP A 201 18.36 -17.82 -10.60
C ASP A 201 19.34 -17.16 -11.59
N ALA A 202 20.32 -17.93 -12.04
CA ALA A 202 21.31 -17.49 -13.01
C ALA A 202 20.74 -17.31 -14.42
N VAL A 203 19.71 -18.08 -14.79
CA VAL A 203 19.07 -17.99 -16.13
C VAL A 203 18.37 -16.64 -16.25
N ILE A 204 17.58 -16.27 -15.23
CA ILE A 204 16.89 -14.98 -15.19
C ILE A 204 17.91 -13.83 -15.15
N GLY A 205 18.95 -13.94 -14.32
CA GLY A 205 19.97 -12.87 -14.21
C GLY A 205 20.70 -12.60 -15.52
N ASN A 206 21.10 -13.65 -16.25
CA ASN A 206 21.72 -13.52 -17.56
C ASN A 206 20.76 -12.93 -18.60
N MET A 207 19.49 -13.36 -18.59
CA MET A 207 18.47 -12.83 -19.49
C MET A 207 18.24 -11.32 -19.28
N VAL A 208 18.20 -10.87 -18.03
CA VAL A 208 18.09 -9.45 -17.70
C VAL A 208 19.33 -8.68 -18.18
N ALA A 209 20.53 -9.20 -17.96
CA ALA A 209 21.76 -8.57 -18.44
C ALA A 209 21.80 -8.46 -19.97
N ASP A 210 21.37 -9.50 -20.69
CA ASP A 210 21.28 -9.49 -22.15
C ASP A 210 20.21 -8.51 -22.64
N ALA A 211 19.08 -8.38 -21.94
CA ALA A 211 18.08 -7.35 -22.23
C ALA A 211 18.69 -5.95 -22.09
N PHE A 212 19.35 -5.65 -20.97
CA PHE A 212 20.05 -4.37 -20.75
C PHE A 212 21.11 -4.07 -21.81
N ARG A 213 21.83 -5.10 -22.30
CA ARG A 213 22.82 -4.93 -23.38
C ARG A 213 22.16 -4.53 -24.70
N LYS A 214 20.99 -5.11 -25.02
CA LYS A 214 20.27 -4.82 -26.27
C LYS A 214 19.54 -3.47 -26.25
N VAL A 215 18.88 -3.11 -25.16
CA VAL A 215 18.07 -1.87 -25.06
C VAL A 215 18.86 -0.66 -24.53
N GLY A 216 20.04 -0.89 -23.95
CA GLY A 216 20.83 0.14 -23.28
C GLY A 216 20.34 0.44 -21.86
N LYS A 217 21.10 1.25 -21.10
CA LYS A 217 20.83 1.56 -19.69
C LYS A 217 19.47 2.22 -19.46
N ASP A 218 19.03 3.04 -20.41
CA ASP A 218 17.78 3.82 -20.33
C ASP A 218 16.63 3.17 -21.12
N GLY A 219 16.84 1.94 -21.62
CA GLY A 219 15.83 1.21 -22.38
C GLY A 219 14.68 0.69 -21.49
N THR A 220 13.49 0.57 -22.07
CA THR A 220 12.33 0.01 -21.37
C THR A 220 12.29 -1.51 -21.53
N ILE A 221 12.25 -2.22 -20.41
CA ILE A 221 12.06 -3.68 -20.37
C ILE A 221 10.64 -3.98 -19.89
N THR A 222 9.92 -4.82 -20.65
CA THR A 222 8.59 -5.31 -20.28
C THR A 222 8.61 -6.82 -20.14
N VAL A 223 7.92 -7.34 -19.13
CA VAL A 223 7.75 -8.78 -18.92
C VAL A 223 6.30 -9.16 -19.23
N SER A 224 6.12 -10.18 -20.05
CA SER A 224 4.84 -10.79 -20.43
C SER A 224 4.84 -12.28 -20.12
N GLU A 225 3.65 -12.86 -19.98
CA GLU A 225 3.50 -14.31 -19.80
C GLU A 225 3.66 -15.01 -21.15
N GLY A 226 4.64 -15.92 -21.24
CA GLY A 226 4.89 -16.72 -22.44
C GLY A 226 3.86 -17.84 -22.61
N LYS A 227 3.65 -18.27 -23.85
CA LYS A 227 2.84 -19.47 -24.17
C LYS A 227 3.67 -20.76 -24.18
N THR A 228 5.00 -20.62 -24.20
CA THR A 228 5.99 -21.69 -24.24
C THR A 228 6.58 -21.94 -22.85
N MET A 229 7.24 -23.07 -22.67
CA MET A 229 7.97 -23.40 -21.44
C MET A 229 9.36 -22.74 -21.38
N GLU A 230 9.83 -22.21 -22.51
CA GLU A 230 11.13 -21.58 -22.64
C GLU A 230 11.03 -20.07 -22.41
N HIS A 231 12.09 -19.48 -21.88
CA HIS A 231 12.17 -18.03 -21.72
C HIS A 231 12.66 -17.41 -23.02
N GLU A 232 11.91 -16.43 -23.54
CA GLU A 232 12.20 -15.76 -24.80
C GLU A 232 12.50 -14.27 -24.55
N LEU A 233 13.49 -13.72 -25.28
CA LEU A 233 13.85 -12.30 -25.23
C LEU A 233 13.64 -11.69 -26.63
N GLU A 234 12.54 -10.96 -26.77
CA GLU A 234 12.22 -10.20 -27.98
C GLU A 234 12.54 -8.72 -27.78
N VAL A 235 13.15 -8.10 -28.79
CA VAL A 235 13.35 -6.65 -28.82
C VAL A 235 12.37 -6.08 -29.83
N VAL A 236 11.45 -5.25 -29.36
CA VAL A 236 10.46 -4.58 -30.19
C VAL A 236 10.78 -3.10 -30.25
N GLU A 237 10.73 -2.52 -31.44
CA GLU A 237 10.83 -1.07 -31.60
C GLU A 237 9.54 -0.41 -31.10
N GLY A 238 9.67 0.50 -30.14
CA GLY A 238 8.55 1.16 -29.51
C GLY A 238 8.96 2.38 -28.69
N MET A 239 7.97 3.06 -28.13
CA MET A 239 8.18 4.29 -27.37
C MET A 239 7.38 4.25 -26.06
N LYS A 240 8.00 4.75 -25.00
CA LYS A 240 7.37 4.93 -23.68
C LYS A 240 7.36 6.41 -23.33
N PHE A 241 6.26 6.87 -22.76
CA PHE A 241 6.13 8.21 -22.20
C PHE A 241 5.73 8.13 -20.73
N ASP A 242 6.17 9.10 -19.92
CA ASP A 242 5.78 9.23 -18.51
C ASP A 242 4.39 9.86 -18.36
N ARG A 243 3.39 9.27 -19.03
CA ARG A 243 1.97 9.65 -18.94
C ARG A 243 1.11 8.41 -18.77
N GLY A 244 0.25 8.43 -17.77
CA GLY A 244 -0.76 7.39 -17.53
C GLY A 244 -2.10 7.73 -18.17
N TYR A 245 -3.07 6.83 -18.01
CA TYR A 245 -4.46 7.06 -18.40
C TYR A 245 -5.13 8.13 -17.52
N ILE A 246 -6.02 8.93 -18.12
CA ILE A 246 -6.73 10.04 -17.44
C ILE A 246 -7.72 9.51 -16.39
N SER A 247 -8.30 8.34 -16.66
CA SER A 247 -9.34 7.73 -15.84
C SER A 247 -8.99 6.27 -15.53
N PRO A 248 -9.11 5.81 -14.28
CA PRO A 248 -8.89 4.40 -13.92
C PRO A 248 -9.89 3.46 -14.60
N TYR A 249 -11.01 3.97 -15.13
CA TYR A 249 -11.96 3.20 -15.91
C TYR A 249 -11.42 2.76 -17.28
N PHE A 250 -10.28 3.26 -17.74
CA PHE A 250 -9.62 2.77 -18.95
C PHE A 250 -8.81 1.48 -18.75
N VAL A 251 -8.71 0.97 -17.53
CA VAL A 251 -8.00 -0.28 -17.23
C VAL A 251 -8.74 -1.45 -17.89
N THR A 252 -8.05 -2.17 -18.78
CA THR A 252 -8.57 -3.39 -19.43
C THR A 252 -8.10 -4.65 -18.72
N ASP A 253 -6.89 -4.63 -18.14
CA ASP A 253 -6.37 -5.70 -17.29
C ASP A 253 -6.44 -5.29 -15.81
N SER A 254 -7.43 -5.83 -15.10
CA SER A 254 -7.67 -5.56 -13.68
C SER A 254 -6.61 -6.15 -12.76
N LYS A 255 -5.87 -7.19 -13.18
CA LYS A 255 -4.81 -7.81 -12.36
C LYS A 255 -3.55 -6.97 -12.39
N ALA A 256 -3.10 -6.58 -13.58
CA ALA A 256 -1.89 -5.77 -13.73
C ALA A 256 -2.15 -4.26 -13.53
N GLN A 257 -3.42 -3.83 -13.47
CA GLN A 257 -3.82 -2.42 -13.49
C GLN A 257 -3.24 -1.71 -14.72
N LYS A 258 -3.41 -2.32 -15.90
CA LYS A 258 -2.87 -1.83 -17.18
C LYS A 258 -3.99 -1.63 -18.20
N CYS A 259 -3.80 -0.66 -19.08
CA CYS A 259 -4.60 -0.48 -20.28
C CYS A 259 -3.81 -1.08 -21.45
N GLN A 260 -4.32 -2.15 -22.04
CA GLN A 260 -3.69 -2.87 -23.15
C GLN A 260 -4.67 -2.94 -24.34
N PHE A 261 -4.17 -2.57 -25.51
CA PHE A 261 -4.87 -2.68 -26.79
C PHE A 261 -3.96 -3.36 -27.81
N THR A 262 -4.53 -4.18 -28.69
CA THR A 262 -3.86 -4.76 -29.85
C THR A 262 -4.25 -3.96 -31.09
N ASP A 263 -3.27 -3.57 -31.90
CA ASP A 263 -3.45 -2.74 -33.11
C ASP A 263 -4.36 -1.50 -32.92
N PRO A 264 -4.12 -0.64 -31.90
CA PRO A 264 -4.95 0.53 -31.69
C PRO A 264 -4.67 1.64 -32.72
N LEU A 265 -5.70 2.42 -33.03
CA LEU A 265 -5.53 3.70 -33.71
C LEU A 265 -4.96 4.74 -32.73
N VAL A 266 -3.93 5.47 -33.14
CA VAL A 266 -3.31 6.56 -32.36
C VAL A 266 -3.76 7.90 -32.94
N LEU A 267 -4.57 8.65 -32.18
CA LEU A 267 -4.93 10.02 -32.50
C LEU A 267 -3.98 10.96 -31.75
N LEU A 268 -3.25 11.79 -32.49
CA LEU A 268 -2.30 12.80 -31.97
C LEU A 268 -2.92 14.19 -31.99
#